data_AF-A0A959J0R6-F1
#
_entry.id   AF-A0A959J0R6-F1
#
_cell.length_a   1.000
_cell.length_b   1.000
_cell.length_c   1.000
_cell.angle_alpha   90.00
_cell.angle_beta   90.00
_cell.angle_gamma   90.00
#
_symmetry.space_group_name_H-M   'P 1'
#
loop_
_entity.id
_entity.type
_entity.pdbx_description
1 polymer ?
#
loop_
_entity_poly.entity_id
_entity_poly.type
_entity_poly.pdbx_seq_one_letter_code
_entity_poly.pdbx_strand_id
1 'polypeptide(L)' 'SVEKQVAIIYLGTNGLLRDVPVDKVSEFEEMFLTEMEKQHQSILDNFRKGKLNEDDLEVVKTIAANLSKQYKK' A
#
# COMPACT_ATOMS: atom_id res chain seq x y z
N SER A 1 -5.21 -3.62 -11.59
CA SER A 1 -6.05 -2.43 -11.84
C SER A 1 -5.25 -1.17 -11.57
N VAL A 2 -5.66 -0.04 -12.15
CA VAL A 2 -4.91 1.25 -12.06
C VAL A 2 -4.77 1.69 -10.61
N GLU A 3 -5.84 1.60 -9.82
CA GLU A 3 -5.87 1.94 -8.40
C GLU A 3 -4.84 1.15 -7.56
N LYS A 4 -4.63 -0.14 -7.89
CA LYS A 4 -3.62 -0.97 -7.22
C LYS A 4 -2.22 -0.49 -7.56
N GLN A 5 -1.96 -0.15 -8.82
CA GLN A 5 -0.66 0.37 -9.25
C GLN A 5 -0.37 1.74 -8.60
N VAL A 6 -1.36 2.61 -8.50
CA VAL A 6 -1.24 3.91 -7.81
C VAL A 6 -0.84 3.70 -6.35
N ALA A 7 -1.48 2.75 -5.66
CA ALA A 7 -1.13 2.42 -4.28
C ALA A 7 0.31 1.91 -4.17
N ILE A 8 0.73 0.93 -5.00
CA ILE A 8 2.11 0.39 -4.96
C ILE A 8 3.17 1.46 -5.26
N ILE A 9 2.95 2.30 -6.28
CA ILE A 9 3.87 3.40 -6.62
C ILE A 9 4.02 4.35 -5.43
N TYR A 10 2.91 4.69 -4.77
CA TYR A 10 2.92 5.54 -3.58
C TYR A 10 3.74 4.94 -2.43
N LEU A 11 3.72 3.61 -2.24
CA LEU A 11 4.56 2.94 -1.25
C LEU A 11 6.06 3.12 -1.55
N GLY A 12 6.43 2.93 -2.83
CA GLY A 12 7.80 3.11 -3.30
C GLY A 12 8.30 4.54 -3.13
N THR A 13 7.51 5.55 -3.52
CA THR A 13 7.91 6.96 -3.42
C THR A 13 8.04 7.46 -1.99
N ASN A 14 7.32 6.85 -1.04
CA ASN A 14 7.39 7.19 0.38
C ASN A 14 8.41 6.35 1.17
N GLY A 15 9.17 5.47 0.49
CA GLY A 15 10.19 4.63 1.13
C GLY A 15 9.63 3.56 2.07
N LEU A 16 8.34 3.23 1.97
CA LEU A 16 7.68 2.25 2.85
C LEU A 16 8.12 0.81 2.58
N LEU A 17 8.73 0.57 1.42
CA LEU A 17 9.30 -0.71 1.02
C LEU A 17 10.78 -0.88 1.44
N ARG A 18 11.40 0.15 2.05
CA ARG A 18 12.85 0.14 2.33
C ARG A 18 13.29 -0.97 3.29
N ASP A 19 12.43 -1.32 4.24
CA ASP A 19 12.68 -2.36 5.23
C ASP A 19 12.25 -3.76 4.76
N VAL A 20 11.65 -3.88 3.57
CA VAL A 20 11.17 -5.15 3.02
C VAL A 20 12.28 -5.78 2.17
N PRO A 21 12.71 -7.02 2.45
CA PRO A 21 13.66 -7.74 1.62
C PRO A 21 13.16 -7.86 0.18
N VAL A 22 14.05 -7.70 -0.81
CA VAL A 22 13.69 -7.70 -2.25
C VAL A 22 12.98 -9.00 -2.66
N ASP A 23 13.39 -10.13 -2.10
CA ASP A 23 12.80 -11.45 -2.32
C ASP A 23 11.39 -11.59 -1.71
N LYS A 24 11.00 -10.67 -0.83
CA LYS A 24 9.70 -10.61 -0.15
C LYS A 24 8.80 -9.47 -0.62
N VAL A 25 9.27 -8.60 -1.52
CA VAL A 25 8.47 -7.47 -2.03
C VAL A 25 7.19 -7.95 -2.71
N SER A 26 7.25 -8.99 -3.55
CA SER A 26 6.06 -9.51 -4.22
C SER A 26 5.00 -10.04 -3.23
N GLU A 27 5.45 -10.74 -2.18
CA GLU A 27 4.56 -11.25 -1.12
C GLU A 27 3.93 -10.10 -0.32
N PHE A 28 4.74 -9.09 0.01
CA PHE A 28 4.27 -7.87 0.68
C PHE A 28 3.23 -7.13 -0.16
N GLU A 29 3.46 -6.96 -1.46
CA GLU A 29 2.52 -6.28 -2.36
C GLU A 29 1.18 -7.00 -2.42
N GLU A 30 1.17 -8.33 -2.53
CA GLU A 30 -0.04 -9.14 -2.51
C GLU A 30 -0.81 -9.01 -1.18
N MET A 31 -0.09 -9.10 -0.05
CA MET A 31 -0.72 -8.94 1.28
C MET A 31 -1.27 -7.54 1.49
N PHE A 32 -0.52 -6.51 1.11
CA PHE A 32 -0.95 -5.12 1.20
C PHE A 32 -2.22 -4.88 0.38
N LEU A 33 -2.24 -5.34 -0.87
CA LEU A 33 -3.41 -5.19 -1.75
C LEU A 33 -4.62 -5.98 -1.23
N THR A 34 -4.40 -7.18 -0.69
CA THR A 34 -5.47 -7.99 -0.08
C THR A 34 -6.09 -7.28 1.11
N GLU A 35 -5.27 -6.66 1.98
CA GLU A 35 -5.76 -5.92 3.15
C GLU A 35 -6.54 -4.67 2.72
N MET A 36 -6.02 -3.95 1.72
CA MET A 36 -6.70 -2.78 1.13
C MET A 36 -8.04 -3.17 0.50
N GLU A 37 -8.12 -4.29 -0.21
CA GLU A 37 -9.39 -4.76 -0.80
C GLU A 37 -10.40 -5.20 0.26
N LYS A 38 -9.94 -5.80 1.37
CA LYS A 38 -10.82 -6.26 2.44
C LYS A 38 -11.37 -5.14 3.31
N GLN A 39 -10.52 -4.17 3.68
CA GLN A 39 -10.86 -3.18 4.72
C GLN A 39 -11.03 -1.76 4.16
N HIS A 40 -10.45 -1.46 3.00
CA HIS A 40 -10.33 -0.10 2.47
C HIS A 40 -10.67 0.00 0.98
N GLN A 41 -11.68 -0.75 0.54
CA GLN A 41 -12.14 -0.72 -0.85
C GLN A 41 -12.57 0.69 -1.30
N SER A 42 -13.12 1.51 -0.40
CA SER A 42 -13.47 2.91 -0.65
C SER A 42 -12.25 3.77 -1.03
N ILE A 43 -11.07 3.49 -0.46
CA ILE A 43 -9.82 4.18 -0.79
C ILE A 43 -9.36 3.79 -2.20
N LEU A 44 -9.46 2.50 -2.54
CA LEU A 44 -9.15 2.01 -3.89
C LEU A 44 -10.07 2.65 -4.94
N ASP A 45 -11.36 2.83 -4.62
CA ASP A 45 -12.30 3.54 -5.49
C ASP A 45 -11.96 5.02 -5.66
N ASN A 46 -11.47 5.70 -4.61
CA ASN A 46 -10.99 7.08 -4.70
C ASN A 46 -9.76 7.17 -5.62
N PHE A 47 -8.80 6.26 -5.44
CA PHE A 47 -7.61 6.19 -6.30
C PHE A 47 -7.98 5.90 -7.75
N ARG A 48 -8.96 5.03 -7.99
CA ARG A 48 -9.50 4.76 -9.33
C ARG A 48 -10.11 6.00 -9.98
N LYS A 49 -10.73 6.89 -9.19
CA LYS A 49 -11.27 8.18 -9.63
C LYS A 49 -10.22 9.29 -9.72
N GLY A 50 -8.95 9.00 -9.42
CA GLY A 50 -7.86 9.98 -9.41
C GLY A 50 -7.90 10.92 -8.20
N LYS A 51 -8.66 10.59 -7.16
CA LYS A 51 -8.72 11.36 -5.91
C LYS A 51 -7.72 10.77 -4.92
N LEU A 52 -6.67 11.54 -4.61
CA LEU A 52 -5.65 11.21 -3.64
C LEU A 52 -5.81 12.15 -2.44
N ASN A 53 -6.80 11.86 -1.59
CA ASN A 53 -7.03 12.66 -0.38
C ASN A 53 -5.93 12.36 0.64
N GLU A 54 -5.53 13.36 1.43
CA GLU A 54 -4.49 13.18 2.44
C GLU A 54 -4.88 12.11 3.48
N ASP A 55 -6.14 12.05 3.90
CA ASP A 55 -6.66 11.04 4.83
C ASP A 55 -6.47 9.61 4.28
N ASP A 56 -6.82 9.40 3.01
CA ASP A 56 -6.68 8.11 2.34
C ASP A 56 -5.21 7.67 2.27
N LEU A 57 -4.32 8.63 1.99
CA LEU A 57 -2.89 8.43 1.91
C LEU A 57 -2.24 8.15 3.28
N GLU A 58 -2.73 8.74 4.36
CA GLU A 58 -2.29 8.44 5.73
C GLU A 58 -2.68 7.03 6.16
N VAL A 59 -3.91 6.60 5.82
CA VAL A 59 -4.36 5.23 6.09
C VAL A 59 -3.49 4.22 5.34
N VAL A 60 -3.23 4.45 4.04
CA VAL A 60 -2.33 3.61 3.24
C VAL A 60 -0.93 3.53 3.85
N LYS A 61 -0.36 4.68 4.26
CA LYS A 61 0.93 4.74 4.95
C LYS A 61 0.93 3.88 6.22
N THR A 62 -0.11 4.00 7.02
CA THR A 62 -0.23 3.29 8.30
C THR A 62 -0.29 1.78 8.09
N ILE A 63 -1.10 1.31 7.13
CA ILE A 63 -1.22 -0.12 6.80
C ILE A 63 0.12 -0.65 6.30
N ALA A 64 0.74 0.03 5.33
CA ALA A 64 2.02 -0.38 4.78
C ALA A 64 3.14 -0.38 5.82
N ALA A 65 3.19 0.62 6.70
CA ALA A 65 4.16 0.67 7.80
C ALA A 65 3.95 -0.44 8.84
N ASN A 66 2.69 -0.83 9.10
CA ASN A 66 2.39 -1.94 9.98
C ASN A 66 2.73 -3.29 9.34
N LEU A 67 2.48 -3.45 8.05
CA LEU A 67 2.82 -4.66 7.31
C LEU A 67 4.34 -4.79 7.14
N SER A 68 5.06 -3.71 6.82
CA SER A 68 6.51 -3.75 6.60
C SER A 68 7.29 -4.10 7.85
N LYS A 69 6.77 -3.75 9.05
CA LYS A 69 7.31 -4.22 10.34
C LYS A 69 7.33 -5.73 10.47
N GLN A 70 6.43 -6.46 9.82
CA GLN A 70 6.42 -7.93 9.84
C GLN A 70 7.55 -8.53 9.01
N TYR A 71 8.11 -7.74 8.09
CA TYR A 71 9.22 -8.11 7.22
C TYR A 71 10.57 -7.55 7.70
N LYS A 72 10.57 -6.67 8.71
CA LYS A 72 11.80 -6.18 9.34
C LYS A 72 12.59 -7.35 9.92
N LYS A 73 13.80 -7.53 9.42
CA LYS A 73 14.84 -8.33 10.08
C LYS A 73 15.36 -7.61 11.32
#